data_AF-A0A7S0T151-F1
#
_entry.id   AF-A0A7S0T151-F1
#
_cell.length_a   1.000
_cell.length_b   1.000
_cell.length_c   1.000
_cell.angle_alpha   90.00
_cell.angle_beta   90.00
_cell.angle_gamma   90.00
#
_symmetry.space_group_name_H-M   'P 1'
#
loop_
_entity.id
_entity.type
_entity.pdbx_description
1 polymer ?
#
loop_
_entity_poly.entity_id
_entity_poly.type
_entity_poly.pdbx_seq_one_letter_code
_entity_poly.pdbx_strand_id
1 'polypeptide(L)'
;GGEGGDEEDDEGEDDEEEEFGVDALGDDNESEPALVMTDDEKAASAARRAALDAIASDAAAAQPKGHTLETADVKCRVPFLLKHTLREYQHVGLNWLVSCYDKALNGILADEMGLGKTIQTIALLAYLACECGIWGPHLIVVPTS
;
A
#
# COMPACT_ATOMS: atom_id res chain seq x y z
N GLY A 1 24.24 -51.43 -11.79
CA GLY A 1 23.85 -50.08 -12.23
C GLY A 1 22.43 -50.22 -12.70
N GLY A 2 21.47 -49.55 -12.06
CA GLY A 2 21.38 -48.08 -11.98
C GLY A 2 20.55 -47.65 -13.21
N GLU A 3 19.47 -46.89 -13.12
CA GLU A 3 19.02 -45.92 -12.12
C GLU A 3 17.48 -45.93 -12.03
N GLY A 4 16.96 -45.56 -10.86
CA GLY A 4 15.55 -45.29 -10.63
C GLY A 4 15.16 -43.93 -11.22
N GLY A 5 13.90 -43.83 -11.64
CA GLY A 5 13.27 -42.55 -11.93
C GLY A 5 12.57 -42.08 -10.66
N ASP A 6 13.05 -40.95 -10.12
CA ASP A 6 12.31 -40.14 -9.16
C ASP A 6 11.62 -39.05 -9.98
N GLU A 7 10.29 -39.16 -10.10
CA GLU A 7 9.41 -38.05 -10.50
C GLU A 7 9.13 -37.27 -9.22
N GLU A 8 9.75 -36.09 -9.07
CA GLU A 8 9.42 -35.15 -8.01
C GLU A 8 8.22 -34.32 -8.47
N ASP A 9 7.06 -34.60 -7.87
CA ASP A 9 5.84 -33.80 -7.98
C ASP A 9 6.07 -32.45 -7.27
N ASP A 10 6.03 -31.37 -8.05
CA ASP A 10 6.08 -29.97 -7.61
C ASP A 10 4.70 -29.59 -7.04
N GLU A 11 4.51 -29.80 -5.74
CA GLU A 11 3.34 -29.33 -5.01
C GLU A 11 3.45 -27.80 -4.86
N GLY A 12 2.66 -27.08 -5.65
CA GLY A 12 2.45 -25.65 -5.48
C GLY A 12 1.82 -25.38 -4.11
N GLU A 13 2.59 -24.76 -3.23
CA GLU A 13 2.07 -24.14 -2.01
C GLU A 13 1.23 -22.93 -2.43
N ASP A 14 -0.09 -23.12 -2.44
CA ASP A 14 -1.05 -22.02 -2.46
C ASP A 14 -0.88 -21.24 -1.15
N ASP A 15 -0.06 -20.18 -1.20
CA ASP A 15 0.00 -19.15 -0.17
C ASP A 15 -1.39 -18.49 -0.10
N GLU A 16 -2.24 -18.98 0.81
CA GLU A 16 -3.43 -18.28 1.27
C GLU A 16 -2.96 -16.98 1.95
N GLU A 17 -2.81 -15.91 1.17
CA GLU A 17 -2.64 -14.56 1.70
C GLU A 17 -3.85 -14.26 2.58
N GLU A 18 -3.69 -14.39 3.91
CA GLU A 18 -4.69 -13.92 4.85
C GLU A 18 -4.87 -12.42 4.60
N GLU A 19 -5.98 -12.07 3.96
CA GLU A 19 -6.45 -10.71 3.79
C GLU A 19 -6.64 -10.13 5.20
N PHE A 20 -5.61 -9.43 5.71
CA PHE A 20 -5.68 -8.70 6.97
C PHE A 20 -6.59 -7.49 6.75
N GLY A 21 -7.89 -7.77 6.68
CA GLY A 21 -8.93 -6.81 6.44
C GLY A 21 -9.03 -5.83 7.59
N VAL A 22 -9.43 -4.60 7.26
CA VAL A 22 -9.79 -3.55 8.23
C VAL A 22 -10.87 -3.99 9.23
N ASP A 23 -11.59 -5.08 8.93
CA ASP A 23 -12.59 -5.70 9.81
C ASP A 23 -12.00 -6.14 11.15
N ALA A 24 -10.72 -6.55 11.18
CA ALA A 24 -10.03 -6.92 12.42
C ALA A 24 -9.72 -5.72 13.33
N LEU A 25 -9.71 -4.49 12.79
CA LEU A 25 -9.40 -3.26 13.53
C LEU A 25 -10.65 -2.60 14.14
N GLY A 26 -11.84 -3.18 13.92
CA GLY A 26 -13.12 -2.62 14.33
C GLY A 26 -13.88 -3.40 15.40
N ASP A 27 -13.39 -4.57 15.82
CA ASP A 27 -14.07 -5.41 16.82
C ASP A 27 -13.55 -5.13 18.23
N ASP A 28 -13.89 -3.94 18.76
CA ASP A 28 -13.75 -3.62 20.18
C ASP A 28 -14.86 -4.31 21.03
N ASN A 29 -15.21 -5.56 20.72
CA ASN A 29 -16.23 -6.32 21.47
C ASN A 29 -15.62 -7.39 22.38
N GLU A 30 -14.69 -6.97 23.23
CA GLU A 30 -14.23 -7.78 24.36
C GLU A 30 -14.68 -7.11 25.67
N SER A 31 -15.91 -7.44 26.08
CA SER A 31 -16.32 -7.56 27.49
C SER A 31 -16.09 -6.37 28.45
N GLU A 32 -16.35 -5.12 28.04
CA GLU A 32 -16.47 -3.98 28.96
C GLU A 32 -17.96 -3.77 29.37
N PRO A 33 -18.26 -3.37 30.62
CA PRO A 33 -19.64 -3.11 31.03
C PRO A 33 -20.22 -2.04 30.12
N ALA A 34 -21.31 -2.36 29.41
CA ALA A 34 -21.97 -1.48 28.45
C ALA A 34 -22.23 -0.10 29.07
N LEU A 35 -21.30 0.83 28.85
CA LEU A 35 -21.56 2.24 29.06
C LEU A 35 -22.73 2.56 28.15
N VAL A 36 -23.84 3.01 28.75
CA VAL A 36 -25.04 3.40 28.00
C VAL A 36 -24.65 4.61 27.18
N MET A 37 -24.27 4.38 25.92
CA MET A 37 -24.00 5.44 24.96
C MET A 37 -25.30 6.20 24.71
N THR A 38 -25.21 7.51 24.72
CA THR A 38 -26.29 8.38 24.28
C THR A 38 -26.59 8.15 22.79
N ASP A 39 -27.80 8.48 22.36
CA ASP A 39 -28.17 8.38 20.93
C ASP A 39 -27.24 9.23 20.04
N ASP A 40 -26.75 10.37 20.57
CA ASP A 40 -25.77 11.23 19.91
C ASP A 40 -24.41 10.53 19.73
N GLU A 41 -23.90 9.85 20.76
CA GLU A 41 -22.65 9.08 20.68
C GLU A 41 -22.77 7.90 19.71
N LYS A 42 -23.93 7.24 19.68
CA LYS A 42 -24.21 6.14 18.73
C LYS A 42 -24.26 6.65 17.29
N ALA A 43 -24.88 7.80 17.06
CA ALA A 43 -24.90 8.44 15.74
C ALA A 43 -23.50 8.87 15.29
N ALA A 44 -22.71 9.46 16.19
CA ALA A 44 -21.32 9.83 15.91
C ALA A 44 -20.44 8.62 15.59
N SER A 45 -20.61 7.52 16.33
CA SER A 45 -19.90 6.25 16.07
C SER A 45 -20.27 5.66 14.71
N ALA A 46 -21.56 5.63 14.36
CA ALA A 46 -22.01 5.15 13.05
C ALA A 46 -21.46 6.01 11.90
N ALA A 47 -21.43 7.33 12.07
CA ALA A 47 -20.85 8.24 11.09
C ALA A 47 -19.34 8.00 10.92
N ARG A 48 -18.61 7.77 12.02
CA ARG A 48 -17.19 7.42 11.97
C ARG A 48 -16.96 6.08 11.27
N ARG A 49 -17.77 5.06 11.54
CA ARG A 49 -17.69 3.75 10.88
C ARG A 49 -17.91 3.88 9.37
N ALA A 50 -18.96 4.57 8.95
CA ALA A 50 -19.23 4.79 7.54
C ALA A 50 -18.08 5.53 6.82
N ALA A 51 -17.42 6.47 7.50
CA ALA A 51 -16.23 7.13 6.95
C ALA A 51 -15.04 6.18 6.82
N LEU A 52 -14.82 5.29 7.80
CA LEU A 52 -13.77 4.28 7.74
C LEU A 52 -14.02 3.27 6.62
N ASP A 53 -15.25 2.81 6.44
CA ASP A 53 -15.63 1.85 5.39
C ASP A 53 -15.38 2.45 3.99
N ALA A 54 -15.68 3.74 3.80
CA ALA A 54 -15.40 4.45 2.56
C ALA A 54 -13.89 4.52 2.27
N ILE A 55 -13.08 4.90 3.27
CA ILE A 55 -11.61 4.95 3.15
C ILE A 55 -11.05 3.55 2.83
N ALA A 56 -11.57 2.51 3.49
CA ALA A 56 -11.15 1.13 3.26
C ALA A 56 -11.46 0.68 1.82
N SER A 57 -12.63 1.01 1.30
CA SER A 57 -13.01 0.71 -0.08
C SER A 57 -12.08 1.39 -1.09
N ASP A 58 -11.76 2.68 -0.88
CA ASP A 58 -10.83 3.42 -1.74
C ASP A 58 -9.40 2.84 -1.68
N ALA A 59 -8.96 2.41 -0.50
CA ALA A 59 -7.66 1.79 -0.30
C ALA A 59 -7.57 0.42 -0.99
N ALA A 60 -8.60 -0.43 -0.87
CA ALA A 60 -8.68 -1.71 -1.56
C ALA A 60 -8.63 -1.52 -3.09
N ALA A 61 -9.36 -0.53 -3.62
CA ALA A 61 -9.33 -0.21 -5.04
C ALA A 61 -7.99 0.36 -5.52
N ALA A 62 -7.18 0.91 -4.61
CA ALA A 62 -5.87 1.47 -4.91
C ALA A 62 -4.73 0.45 -4.83
N GLN A 63 -4.98 -0.82 -4.46
CA GLN A 63 -3.92 -1.81 -4.32
C GLN A 63 -3.12 -2.02 -5.62
N PRO A 64 -1.80 -2.25 -5.51
CA PRO A 64 -0.97 -2.53 -6.68
C PRO A 64 -1.35 -3.89 -7.26
N LYS A 65 -1.54 -3.95 -8.58
CA LYS A 65 -1.87 -5.20 -9.29
C LYS A 65 -0.60 -5.76 -9.93
N GLY A 66 0.04 -6.72 -9.27
CA GLY A 66 1.27 -7.37 -9.76
C GLY A 66 2.56 -6.59 -9.47
N HIS A 67 3.68 -7.11 -9.98
CA HIS A 67 5.04 -6.59 -9.71
C HIS A 67 5.85 -6.27 -10.99
N THR A 68 5.29 -6.52 -12.18
CA THR A 68 5.92 -6.24 -13.48
C THR A 68 5.12 -5.20 -14.26
N LEU A 69 5.76 -4.56 -15.24
CA LEU A 69 5.06 -3.62 -16.13
C LEU A 69 4.04 -4.31 -17.05
N GLU A 70 4.14 -5.62 -17.24
CA GLU A 70 3.18 -6.41 -18.02
C GLU A 70 1.89 -6.68 -17.24
N THR A 71 1.98 -6.79 -15.92
CA THR A 71 0.86 -7.13 -15.03
C THR A 71 0.21 -5.90 -14.40
N ALA A 72 0.95 -4.81 -14.26
CA ALA A 72 0.49 -3.56 -13.68
C ALA A 72 0.23 -2.48 -14.75
N ASP A 73 -0.96 -1.86 -14.73
CA ASP A 73 -1.27 -0.66 -15.53
C ASP A 73 -0.55 0.57 -14.94
N VAL A 74 0.74 0.72 -15.29
CA VAL A 74 1.57 1.84 -14.86
C VAL A 74 1.34 3.05 -15.76
N LYS A 75 0.54 4.00 -15.28
CA LYS A 75 0.26 5.27 -15.98
C LYS A 75 1.22 6.39 -15.57
N CYS A 76 1.85 6.26 -14.41
CA CYS A 76 2.75 7.28 -13.90
C CYS A 76 4.02 7.39 -14.75
N ARG A 77 4.23 8.58 -15.34
CA ARG A 77 5.49 8.90 -16.01
C ARG A 77 6.58 9.16 -14.97
N VAL A 78 7.80 8.70 -15.26
CA VAL A 78 8.94 9.00 -14.39
C VAL A 78 9.31 10.48 -14.53
N PRO A 79 9.43 11.23 -13.42
CA PRO A 79 9.75 12.65 -13.47
C PRO A 79 11.14 12.90 -14.06
N PHE A 80 11.27 13.91 -14.93
CA PHE A 80 12.55 14.23 -15.58
C PHE A 80 13.66 14.66 -14.59
N LEU A 81 13.29 15.05 -13.37
CA LEU A 81 14.24 15.36 -12.30
C LEU A 81 15.00 14.12 -11.79
N LEU A 82 14.46 12.91 -12.03
CA LEU A 82 15.10 11.68 -11.61
C LEU A 82 16.24 11.32 -12.58
N LYS A 83 17.48 11.38 -12.09
CA LYS A 83 18.69 11.10 -12.89
C LYS A 83 18.91 9.60 -13.15
N HIS A 84 18.32 8.74 -12.34
CA HIS A 84 18.46 7.29 -12.42
C HIS A 84 17.16 6.65 -12.86
N THR A 85 17.24 5.55 -13.59
CA THR A 85 16.08 4.78 -14.04
C THR A 85 15.57 3.89 -12.91
N LEU A 86 14.25 3.79 -12.78
CA LEU A 86 13.59 2.86 -11.87
C LEU A 86 13.58 1.45 -12.48
N ARG A 87 13.56 0.43 -11.62
CA ARG A 87 13.26 -0.96 -12.01
C ARG A 87 11.75 -1.13 -12.17
N GLU A 88 11.30 -2.14 -12.90
CA GLU A 88 9.88 -2.37 -13.18
C GLU A 88 9.00 -2.36 -11.93
N TYR A 89 9.35 -3.14 -10.91
CA TYR A 89 8.60 -3.16 -9.65
C TYR A 89 8.58 -1.80 -8.93
N GLN A 90 9.61 -0.97 -9.11
CA GLN A 90 9.67 0.38 -8.52
C GLN A 90 8.74 1.34 -9.26
N HIS A 91 8.50 1.13 -10.56
CA HIS A 91 7.47 1.87 -11.28
C HIS A 91 6.07 1.50 -10.78
N VAL A 92 5.83 0.23 -10.48
CA VAL A 92 4.56 -0.21 -9.87
C VAL A 92 4.37 0.45 -8.50
N GLY A 93 5.40 0.40 -7.64
CA GLY A 93 5.38 1.07 -6.33
C GLY A 93 5.16 2.58 -6.43
N LEU A 94 5.81 3.26 -7.38
CA LEU A 94 5.56 4.68 -7.63
C LEU A 94 4.11 4.96 -8.08
N ASN A 95 3.58 4.17 -9.01
CA ASN A 95 2.21 4.32 -9.49
C ASN A 95 1.18 4.10 -8.38
N TRP A 96 1.46 3.14 -7.48
CA TRP A 96 0.67 2.93 -6.27
C TRP A 96 0.71 4.15 -5.34
N LEU A 97 1.91 4.67 -5.03
CA LEU A 97 2.06 5.86 -4.19
C LEU A 97 1.34 7.09 -4.75
N VAL A 98 1.39 7.30 -6.07
CA VAL A 98 0.64 8.36 -6.75
C VAL A 98 -0.87 8.12 -6.63
N SER A 99 -1.33 6.88 -6.78
CA SER A 99 -2.75 6.52 -6.61
C SER A 99 -3.24 6.75 -5.17
N CYS A 100 -2.38 6.53 -4.17
CA CYS A 100 -2.67 6.89 -2.78
C CYS A 100 -2.79 8.40 -2.63
N TYR A 101 -1.85 9.16 -3.19
CA TYR A 101 -1.89 10.62 -3.16
C TYR A 101 -3.18 11.19 -3.77
N ASP A 102 -3.56 10.74 -4.97
CA ASP A 102 -4.75 11.21 -5.69
C ASP A 102 -6.06 10.95 -4.92
N LYS A 103 -6.11 9.88 -4.12
CA LYS A 103 -7.25 9.52 -3.26
C LYS A 103 -7.16 10.08 -1.84
N ALA A 104 -6.14 10.90 -1.55
CA ALA A 104 -5.86 11.40 -0.20
C ALA A 104 -5.69 10.27 0.86
N LEU A 105 -5.11 9.15 0.44
CA LEU A 105 -4.80 8.00 1.29
C LEU A 105 -3.35 8.04 1.74
N ASN A 106 -3.12 7.61 2.98
CA ASN A 106 -1.77 7.36 3.47
C ASN A 106 -1.34 5.94 3.06
N GLY A 107 -0.10 5.78 2.61
CA GLY A 107 0.47 4.49 2.22
C GLY A 107 1.63 4.07 3.11
N ILE A 108 1.74 2.78 3.41
CA ILE A 108 2.91 2.16 4.04
C ILE A 108 3.69 1.43 2.96
N LEU A 109 4.90 1.90 2.65
CA LEU A 109 5.80 1.22 1.70
C LEU A 109 6.68 0.23 2.46
N ALA A 110 6.29 -1.04 2.47
CA ALA A 110 6.88 -2.10 3.29
C ALA A 110 7.66 -3.16 2.49
N ASP A 111 8.16 -2.82 1.29
CA ASP A 111 9.00 -3.72 0.50
C ASP A 111 10.18 -4.29 1.31
N GLU A 112 10.72 -5.42 0.88
CA GLU A 112 11.95 -5.98 1.47
C GLU A 112 13.12 -4.96 1.50
N MET A 113 14.05 -5.16 2.43
CA MET A 113 15.25 -4.34 2.50
C MET A 113 16.09 -4.52 1.23
N GLY A 114 16.56 -3.41 0.65
CA GLY A 114 17.35 -3.44 -0.59
C GLY A 114 16.56 -3.23 -1.88
N LEU A 115 15.22 -3.26 -1.86
CA LEU A 115 14.37 -3.00 -3.05
C LEU A 115 14.27 -1.50 -3.42
N GLY A 116 14.92 -0.63 -2.66
CA GLY A 116 15.03 0.78 -3.02
C GLY A 116 13.80 1.63 -2.67
N LYS A 117 13.16 1.37 -1.51
CA LYS A 117 12.10 2.24 -0.97
C LYS A 117 12.46 3.72 -1.00
N THR A 118 13.70 4.07 -0.65
CA THR A 118 14.21 5.45 -0.71
C THR A 118 14.12 6.06 -2.11
N ILE A 119 14.50 5.33 -3.16
CA ILE A 119 14.43 5.88 -4.53
C ILE A 119 12.98 6.01 -4.99
N GLN A 120 12.09 5.11 -4.57
CA GLN A 120 10.65 5.25 -4.81
C GLN A 120 10.07 6.49 -4.12
N THR A 121 10.45 6.74 -2.86
CA THR A 121 10.04 7.96 -2.13
C THR A 121 10.55 9.24 -2.80
N ILE A 122 11.82 9.26 -3.26
CA ILE A 122 12.37 10.40 -4.02
C ILE A 122 11.60 10.59 -5.34
N ALA A 123 11.27 9.51 -6.03
CA ALA A 123 10.50 9.58 -7.28
C ALA A 123 9.09 10.14 -7.04
N LEU A 124 8.43 9.80 -5.93
CA LEU A 124 7.14 10.39 -5.54
C LEU A 124 7.26 11.91 -5.34
N LEU A 125 8.27 12.37 -4.59
CA LEU A 125 8.47 13.81 -4.37
C LEU A 125 8.76 14.55 -5.69
N ALA A 126 9.56 13.93 -6.57
CA ALA A 126 9.84 14.50 -7.89
C ALA A 126 8.57 14.54 -8.77
N TYR A 127 7.67 13.56 -8.64
CA TYR A 127 6.38 13.54 -9.33
C TYR A 127 5.50 14.70 -8.84
N LEU A 128 5.39 14.87 -7.51
CA LEU A 128 4.64 15.99 -6.92
C LEU A 128 5.16 17.35 -7.41
N ALA A 129 6.49 17.50 -7.51
CA ALA A 129 7.08 18.74 -8.00
C ALA A 129 6.83 18.98 -9.50
N CYS A 130 7.04 17.96 -10.34
CA CYS A 130 6.97 18.09 -11.80
C CYS A 130 5.53 18.15 -12.32
N GLU A 131 4.67 17.26 -11.85
CA GLU A 131 3.34 17.03 -12.40
C GLU A 131 2.27 17.79 -11.59
N CYS A 132 2.40 17.83 -10.26
CA CYS A 132 1.44 18.53 -9.39
C CYS A 132 1.85 19.97 -9.05
N GLY A 133 3.10 20.38 -9.36
CA GLY A 133 3.63 21.70 -9.02
C GLY A 133 3.90 21.91 -7.52
N ILE A 134 3.95 20.85 -6.73
CA ILE A 134 4.13 20.88 -5.28
C ILE A 134 5.58 20.59 -4.94
N TRP A 135 6.32 21.64 -4.59
CA TRP A 135 7.74 21.55 -4.26
C TRP A 135 8.02 21.34 -2.76
N GLY A 136 7.01 21.49 -1.91
CA GLY A 136 7.11 21.34 -0.46
C GLY A 136 6.36 22.43 0.32
N PRO A 137 6.56 22.50 1.65
CA PRO A 137 7.60 21.81 2.42
C PRO A 137 7.34 20.31 2.62
N HIS A 138 8.37 19.49 2.49
CA HIS A 138 8.34 18.05 2.80
C HIS A 138 9.26 17.76 4.00
N LEU A 139 8.83 16.87 4.90
CA LEU A 139 9.61 16.44 6.06
C LEU A 139 9.92 14.95 5.96
N ILE A 140 11.20 14.60 6.09
CA ILE A 140 11.68 13.22 6.14
C ILE A 140 12.37 13.04 7.48
N VAL A 141 11.96 12.02 8.23
CA VAL A 141 12.57 11.65 9.52
C VAL A 141 13.25 10.29 9.35
N VAL A 142 14.51 10.22 9.76
CA VAL A 142 15.34 9.01 9.69
C VAL A 142 16.07 8.81 11.01
N PRO A 143 16.40 7.56 11.40
CA PRO A 143 17.35 7.31 12.47
C PRO A 143 18.70 7.96 12.17
N THR A 144 19.48 8.27 13.20
CA THR A 144 20.82 8.85 13.03
C THR A 144 21.82 7.89 12.40
N SER A 145 21.64 6.57 12.57
CA SER A 145 22.38 5.48 11.92
C SER A 145 21.84 4.13 12.35
#